data_AF-A0AAV9ZEY6-F1
#
_entry.id   AF-A0AAV9ZEY6-F1
#
_cell.length_a   1.000
_cell.length_b   1.000
_cell.length_c   1.000
_cell.angle_alpha   90.00
_cell.angle_beta   90.00
_cell.angle_gamma   90.00
#
_symmetry.space_group_name_H-M   'P 1'
#
loop_
_entity.id
_entity.type
_entity.pdbx_description
1 polymer ?
#
loop_
_entity_poly.entity_id
_entity_poly.type
_entity_poly.pdbx_seq_one_letter_code
_entity_poly.pdbx_strand_id
1 'polypeptide(L)'
;MDLGSKLAAKQSLNLDLPSIFNSSAANPYLRHITGDQFQALLKYHHACGQAACAAGRLLPWTDAEYAWNKCTAGSCEACPHYRDIPGRGRVVPRAWVFTYLDEAGAALEQRPGANVQNPTLLVAAQSKVMSCPNGAYGTSSCRNHGLQDLSKFVTDTYVPAVNEAIQGVTLQI
;
A
#
# COMPACT_ATOMS: atom_id res chain seq x y z
N MET A 1 17.11 -24.99 -3.66
CA MET A 1 17.47 -23.57 -3.47
C MET A 1 18.42 -23.46 -2.29
N ASP A 2 19.58 -22.83 -2.48
CA ASP A 2 20.46 -22.49 -1.37
C ASP A 2 19.87 -21.33 -0.55
N LEU A 3 20.40 -21.14 0.65
CA LEU A 3 19.95 -20.09 1.57
C LEU A 3 20.22 -18.67 1.00
N GLY A 4 21.26 -18.51 0.19
CA GLY A 4 21.67 -17.25 -0.40
C GLY A 4 20.65 -16.70 -1.39
N SER A 5 20.12 -17.53 -2.30
CA SER A 5 19.10 -17.09 -3.26
C SER A 5 17.79 -16.67 -2.57
N LYS A 6 17.38 -17.36 -1.49
CA LYS A 6 16.20 -16.99 -0.69
C LYS A 6 16.39 -15.66 0.00
N LEU A 7 17.57 -15.45 0.60
CA LEU A 7 17.91 -14.19 1.27
C LEU A 7 18.01 -13.04 0.26
N ALA A 8 18.61 -13.28 -0.92
CA ALA A 8 18.68 -12.31 -2.00
C ALA A 8 17.29 -11.83 -2.41
N ALA A 9 16.37 -12.77 -2.69
CA ALA A 9 15.02 -12.48 -3.11
C ALA A 9 14.22 -11.70 -2.05
N LYS A 10 14.36 -12.07 -0.77
CA LYS A 10 13.68 -11.36 0.33
C LYS A 10 14.23 -9.94 0.50
N GLN A 11 15.55 -9.76 0.44
CA GLN A 11 16.16 -8.44 0.58
C GLN A 11 15.88 -7.52 -0.62
N SER A 12 15.78 -8.07 -1.82
CA SER A 12 15.48 -7.29 -3.03
C SER A 12 14.09 -6.66 -3.03
N LEU A 13 13.12 -7.17 -2.24
CA LEU A 13 11.79 -6.56 -2.14
C LEU A 13 11.83 -5.10 -1.65
N ASN A 14 12.84 -4.74 -0.86
CA ASN A 14 13.00 -3.37 -0.37
C ASN A 14 13.70 -2.43 -1.36
N LEU A 15 14.19 -2.97 -2.48
CA LEU A 15 14.91 -2.23 -3.51
C LEU A 15 13.96 -1.94 -4.69
N ASP A 16 14.16 -0.81 -5.35
CA ASP A 16 13.55 -0.59 -6.65
C ASP A 16 14.29 -1.42 -7.72
N LEU A 17 13.63 -1.67 -8.84
CA LEU A 17 14.19 -2.45 -9.94
C LEU A 17 15.58 -1.92 -10.39
N PRO A 18 15.78 -0.60 -10.64
CA PRO A 18 17.09 -0.07 -11.02
C PRO A 18 18.17 -0.36 -9.97
N SER A 19 17.84 -0.27 -8.69
CA SER A 19 18.77 -0.59 -7.61
C SER A 19 19.13 -2.07 -7.62
N ILE A 20 18.20 -3.00 -7.91
CA ILE A 20 18.51 -4.43 -7.99
C ILE A 20 19.60 -4.70 -9.04
N PHE A 21 19.55 -4.05 -10.20
CA PHE A 21 20.56 -4.21 -11.25
C PHE A 21 21.93 -3.62 -10.85
N ASN A 22 21.95 -2.59 -10.01
CA ASN A 22 23.17 -1.87 -9.62
C ASN A 22 23.72 -2.31 -8.25
N SER A 23 23.01 -3.15 -7.49
CA SER A 23 23.25 -3.35 -6.06
C SER A 23 23.98 -4.64 -5.71
N SER A 24 25.17 -4.84 -6.27
CA SER A 24 26.10 -5.79 -5.66
C SER A 24 26.57 -5.31 -4.27
N ALA A 25 26.45 -4.02 -3.96
CA ALA A 25 26.77 -3.43 -2.65
C ALA A 25 25.58 -3.39 -1.67
N ALA A 26 24.35 -3.18 -2.16
CA ALA A 26 23.17 -3.10 -1.29
C ALA A 26 22.54 -4.48 -1.00
N ASN A 27 22.82 -5.49 -1.83
CA ASN A 27 22.44 -6.88 -1.59
C ASN A 27 23.60 -7.81 -1.96
N PRO A 28 24.47 -8.16 -0.99
CA PRO A 28 25.66 -8.97 -1.27
C PRO A 28 25.32 -10.37 -1.78
N TYR A 29 24.12 -10.88 -1.50
CA TYR A 29 23.66 -12.18 -1.96
C TYR A 29 23.43 -12.23 -3.47
N LEU A 30 23.19 -11.09 -4.13
CA LEU A 30 23.06 -11.03 -5.59
C LEU A 30 24.37 -11.38 -6.33
N ARG A 31 25.53 -11.31 -5.66
CA ARG A 31 26.82 -11.68 -6.28
C ARG A 31 27.01 -13.18 -6.46
N HIS A 32 26.19 -13.99 -5.78
CA HIS A 32 26.39 -15.43 -5.67
C HIS A 32 25.30 -16.24 -6.39
N ILE A 33 24.38 -15.56 -7.09
CA ILE A 33 23.32 -16.23 -7.84
C ILE A 33 23.66 -16.31 -9.33
N THR A 34 23.17 -17.36 -9.97
CA THR A 34 23.32 -17.57 -11.41
C THR A 34 22.35 -16.68 -12.20
N GLY A 35 22.55 -16.59 -13.53
CA GLY A 35 21.70 -15.75 -14.40
C GLY A 35 20.23 -16.18 -14.42
N ASP A 36 19.96 -17.48 -14.40
CA ASP A 36 18.62 -18.06 -14.28
C ASP A 36 17.97 -17.74 -12.93
N GLN A 37 18.73 -17.84 -11.83
CA GLN A 37 18.26 -17.46 -10.50
C GLN A 37 17.96 -15.96 -10.41
N PHE A 38 18.77 -15.12 -11.06
CA PHE A 38 18.53 -13.68 -11.13
C PHE A 38 17.26 -13.35 -11.93
N GLN A 39 17.07 -14.01 -13.08
CA GLN A 39 15.84 -13.84 -13.86
C GLN A 39 14.59 -14.23 -13.06
N ALA A 40 14.66 -15.34 -12.31
CA ALA A 40 13.54 -15.79 -11.51
C ALA A 40 13.29 -14.91 -10.27
N LEU A 41 14.34 -14.34 -9.68
CA LEU A 41 14.24 -13.28 -8.67
C LEU A 41 13.51 -12.04 -9.21
N LEU A 42 13.82 -11.59 -10.42
CA LEU A 42 13.14 -10.44 -11.04
C LEU A 42 11.65 -10.72 -11.28
N LYS A 43 11.30 -11.93 -11.76
CA LYS A 43 9.91 -12.36 -11.91
C LYS A 43 9.16 -12.37 -10.58
N TYR A 44 9.81 -12.87 -9.54
CA TYR A 44 9.25 -12.87 -8.19
C TYR A 44 9.06 -11.47 -7.63
N HIS A 45 10.07 -10.59 -7.76
CA HIS A 45 9.96 -9.19 -7.33
C HIS A 45 8.78 -8.49 -8.00
N HIS A 46 8.65 -8.63 -9.32
CA HIS A 46 7.53 -8.10 -10.07
C HIS A 46 6.18 -8.69 -9.62
N ALA A 47 6.09 -10.01 -9.42
CA ALA A 47 4.88 -10.66 -8.93
C ALA A 47 4.49 -10.19 -7.52
N CYS A 48 5.46 -9.99 -6.62
CA CYS A 48 5.23 -9.38 -5.30
C CYS A 48 4.72 -7.95 -5.43
N GLY A 49 5.27 -7.15 -6.34
CA GLY A 49 4.82 -5.77 -6.58
C GLY A 49 3.38 -5.73 -7.09
N GLN A 50 3.03 -6.63 -8.02
CA GLN A 50 1.65 -6.77 -8.50
C GLN A 50 0.70 -7.22 -7.39
N ALA A 51 1.08 -8.21 -6.57
CA ALA A 51 0.26 -8.69 -5.46
C ALA A 51 0.06 -7.61 -4.39
N ALA A 52 1.13 -6.89 -4.02
CA ALA A 52 1.09 -5.80 -3.06
C ALA A 52 0.22 -4.63 -3.55
N CYS A 53 0.37 -4.23 -4.82
CA CYS A 53 -0.48 -3.21 -5.45
C CYS A 53 -1.94 -3.66 -5.55
N ALA A 54 -2.17 -4.93 -5.89
CA ALA A 54 -3.50 -5.52 -5.96
C ALA A 54 -4.19 -5.59 -4.58
N ALA A 55 -3.43 -5.83 -3.50
CA ALA A 55 -3.95 -5.76 -2.14
C ALA A 55 -4.65 -4.42 -1.93
N GLY A 56 -3.99 -3.29 -2.24
CA GLY A 56 -4.56 -1.93 -2.21
C GLY A 56 -5.87 -1.74 -2.98
N ARG A 57 -6.07 -2.50 -4.07
CA ARG A 57 -7.19 -2.31 -5.01
C ARG A 57 -8.34 -3.29 -4.82
N LEU A 58 -8.10 -4.50 -4.28
CA LEU A 58 -9.03 -5.63 -4.35
C LEU A 58 -9.69 -6.03 -3.01
N LEU A 59 -9.26 -5.45 -1.90
CA LEU A 59 -9.61 -5.91 -0.55
C LEU A 59 -10.85 -5.20 0.06
N PRO A 60 -11.45 -5.77 1.13
CA PRO A 60 -12.79 -5.46 1.63
C PRO A 60 -12.90 -4.18 2.47
N TRP A 61 -11.94 -3.25 2.39
CA TRP A 61 -11.92 -2.01 3.19
C TRP A 61 -13.15 -1.12 3.04
N THR A 62 -14.02 -1.47 2.11
CA THR A 62 -15.17 -0.70 1.70
C THR A 62 -16.46 -1.14 2.38
N ASP A 63 -16.39 -2.10 3.32
CA ASP A 63 -17.47 -2.39 4.26
C ASP A 63 -17.73 -1.20 5.18
N ALA A 64 -19.01 -1.00 5.53
CA ALA A 64 -19.49 0.13 6.34
C ALA A 64 -18.82 0.21 7.73
N GLU A 65 -18.27 -0.90 8.23
CA GLU A 65 -17.57 -1.01 9.52
C GLU A 65 -16.21 -0.30 9.55
N TYR A 66 -15.62 -0.01 8.39
CA TYR A 66 -14.34 0.71 8.32
C TYR A 66 -14.55 2.23 8.37
N ALA A 67 -13.59 2.91 9.01
CA ALA A 67 -13.84 4.14 9.76
C ALA A 67 -14.06 5.43 8.93
N TRP A 68 -13.90 5.38 7.60
CA TRP A 68 -14.14 6.48 6.65
C TRP A 68 -15.59 7.01 6.62
N ASN A 69 -16.52 6.30 7.27
CA ASN A 69 -17.95 6.62 7.34
C ASN A 69 -18.36 7.47 8.55
N LYS A 70 -17.48 7.68 9.55
CA LYS A 70 -17.89 8.29 10.84
C LYS A 70 -18.01 9.81 10.82
N CYS A 71 -17.41 10.49 9.85
CA CYS A 71 -17.64 11.91 9.64
C CYS A 71 -18.86 12.09 8.71
N THR A 72 -20.02 12.37 9.30
CA THR A 72 -21.33 12.44 8.62
C THR A 72 -21.74 13.85 8.19
N ALA A 73 -21.01 14.88 8.60
CA ALA A 73 -21.27 16.25 8.16
C ALA A 73 -20.80 16.42 6.70
N GLY A 74 -21.67 16.94 5.84
CA GLY A 74 -21.44 17.12 4.40
C GLY A 74 -20.35 18.11 4.00
N SER A 75 -19.23 18.20 4.72
CA SER A 75 -18.19 19.21 4.52
C SER A 75 -16.90 18.72 3.85
N CYS A 76 -16.61 17.42 3.77
CA CYS A 76 -15.47 16.93 2.96
C CYS A 76 -15.89 16.62 1.51
N GLU A 77 -16.65 17.52 0.87
CA GLU A 77 -17.08 17.36 -0.52
C GLU A 77 -15.92 17.61 -1.49
N ALA A 78 -15.50 16.54 -2.17
CA ALA A 78 -15.05 16.60 -3.55
C ALA A 78 -15.62 15.36 -4.23
N CYS A 79 -16.92 15.41 -4.58
CA CYS A 79 -17.73 14.36 -5.20
C CYS A 79 -17.76 12.99 -4.47
N PRO A 80 -18.88 12.25 -4.52
CA PRO A 80 -18.82 10.82 -4.26
C PRO A 80 -17.97 10.18 -5.37
N HIS A 81 -16.69 9.93 -5.08
CA HIS A 81 -15.88 9.01 -5.88
C HIS A 81 -16.39 7.61 -5.58
N TYR A 82 -17.38 7.18 -6.34
CA TYR A 82 -17.77 5.78 -6.35
C TYR A 82 -16.66 4.99 -7.05
N ARG A 83 -16.26 3.87 -6.45
CA ARG A 83 -15.46 2.86 -7.13
C ARG A 83 -16.29 1.58 -7.15
N ASP A 84 -16.48 1.01 -8.32
CA ASP A 84 -17.12 -0.30 -8.44
C ASP A 84 -16.05 -1.35 -8.12
N ILE A 85 -16.29 -2.13 -7.07
CA ILE A 85 -15.38 -3.21 -6.66
C ILE A 85 -15.95 -4.54 -7.16
N PRO A 86 -15.17 -5.32 -7.95
CA PRO A 86 -15.58 -6.64 -8.39
C PRO A 86 -16.04 -7.52 -7.22
N GLY A 87 -17.25 -8.07 -7.30
CA GLY A 87 -17.82 -8.95 -6.27
C GLY A 87 -18.47 -8.27 -5.06
N ARG A 88 -18.39 -6.95 -4.93
CA ARG A 88 -18.99 -6.20 -3.80
C ARG A 88 -19.89 -5.03 -4.21
N GLY A 89 -19.79 -4.56 -5.45
CA GLY A 89 -20.60 -3.46 -5.96
C GLY A 89 -20.01 -2.09 -5.62
N ARG A 90 -20.88 -1.09 -5.51
CA ARG A 90 -20.49 0.32 -5.43
C ARG A 90 -20.23 0.76 -4.00
N VAL A 91 -19.09 1.40 -3.77
CA VAL A 91 -18.65 1.89 -2.45
C VAL A 91 -18.23 3.36 -2.51
N VAL A 92 -18.40 4.09 -1.42
CA VAL A 92 -18.17 5.55 -1.34
C VAL A 92 -17.14 5.90 -0.25
N PRO A 93 -15.88 5.44 -0.35
CA PRO A 93 -14.85 5.91 0.56
C PRO A 93 -14.46 7.36 0.22
N ARG A 94 -13.82 8.05 1.16
CA ARG A 94 -13.43 9.46 0.99
C ARG A 94 -12.26 9.58 0.00
N ALA A 95 -12.23 10.68 -0.77
CA ALA A 95 -11.22 10.91 -1.82
C ALA A 95 -9.77 10.77 -1.36
N TRP A 96 -9.45 11.21 -0.13
CA TRP A 96 -8.10 11.12 0.43
C TRP A 96 -7.62 9.68 0.65
N VAL A 97 -8.54 8.73 0.87
CA VAL A 97 -8.22 7.30 1.00
C VAL A 97 -7.75 6.76 -0.35
N PHE A 98 -8.43 7.13 -1.43
CA PHE A 98 -8.03 6.69 -2.77
C PHE A 98 -6.69 7.26 -3.18
N THR A 99 -6.45 8.56 -2.93
CA THR A 99 -5.14 9.16 -3.20
C THR A 99 -4.04 8.40 -2.46
N TYR A 100 -4.25 8.10 -1.17
CA TYR A 100 -3.30 7.29 -0.40
C TYR A 100 -3.11 5.88 -0.99
N LEU A 101 -4.18 5.17 -1.32
CA LEU A 101 -4.11 3.81 -1.87
C LEU A 101 -3.45 3.78 -3.25
N ASP A 102 -3.70 4.78 -4.10
CA ASP A 102 -3.12 4.88 -5.43
C ASP A 102 -1.61 5.21 -5.33
N GLU A 103 -1.21 6.15 -4.46
CA GLU A 103 0.19 6.50 -4.20
C GLU A 103 0.97 5.35 -3.54
N ALA A 104 0.38 4.72 -2.51
CA ALA A 104 0.97 3.56 -1.86
C ALA A 104 1.06 2.35 -2.80
N GLY A 105 0.06 2.15 -3.65
CA GLY A 105 0.06 1.10 -4.68
C GLY A 105 1.19 1.29 -5.69
N ALA A 106 1.41 2.51 -6.17
CA ALA A 106 2.53 2.82 -7.06
C ALA A 106 3.89 2.59 -6.39
N ALA A 107 4.02 2.95 -5.10
CA ALA A 107 5.23 2.69 -4.33
C ALA A 107 5.49 1.18 -4.16
N LEU A 108 4.44 0.40 -3.88
CA LEU A 108 4.52 -1.06 -3.71
C LEU A 108 4.81 -1.79 -5.02
N GLU A 109 4.29 -1.31 -6.14
CA GLU A 109 4.57 -1.88 -7.45
C GLU A 109 6.06 -1.81 -7.80
N GLN A 110 6.71 -0.68 -7.48
CA GLN A 110 8.14 -0.50 -7.72
C GLN A 110 9.02 -1.14 -6.63
N ARG A 111 8.54 -1.13 -5.38
CA ARG A 111 9.26 -1.59 -4.19
C ARG A 111 8.29 -2.38 -3.32
N PRO A 112 8.13 -3.70 -3.54
CA PRO A 112 7.13 -4.51 -2.86
C PRO A 112 7.25 -4.48 -1.33
N GLY A 113 8.46 -4.33 -0.79
CA GLY A 113 8.74 -4.17 0.63
C GLY A 113 8.71 -2.71 1.12
N ALA A 114 8.28 -1.75 0.29
CA ALA A 114 8.19 -0.36 0.69
C ALA A 114 7.35 -0.22 1.96
N ASN A 115 7.86 0.58 2.90
CA ASN A 115 7.09 0.91 4.08
C ASN A 115 5.90 1.80 3.68
N VAL A 116 4.69 1.25 3.62
CA VAL A 116 3.47 2.02 3.33
C VAL A 116 3.06 2.96 4.47
N GLN A 117 3.70 2.84 5.65
CA GLN A 117 3.65 3.84 6.72
C GLN A 117 4.66 4.98 6.51
N ASN A 118 5.26 5.10 5.31
CA ASN A 118 6.20 6.18 5.01
C ASN A 118 5.55 7.54 5.32
N PRO A 119 6.20 8.39 6.15
CA PRO A 119 5.70 9.71 6.48
C PRO A 119 5.33 10.55 5.27
N THR A 120 6.05 10.44 4.15
CA THR A 120 5.74 11.20 2.93
C THR A 120 4.39 10.83 2.33
N LEU A 121 4.06 9.53 2.26
CA LEU A 121 2.76 9.03 1.76
C LEU A 121 1.64 9.42 2.73
N LEU A 122 1.91 9.33 4.03
CA LEU A 122 0.94 9.69 5.06
C LEU A 122 0.68 11.20 5.09
N VAL A 123 1.69 12.05 4.93
CA VAL A 123 1.57 13.51 4.96
C VAL A 123 0.62 14.02 3.88
N ALA A 124 0.66 13.45 2.67
CA ALA A 124 -0.27 13.80 1.60
C ALA A 124 -1.73 13.49 1.98
N ALA A 125 -1.99 12.29 2.49
CA ALA A 125 -3.30 11.87 2.95
C ALA A 125 -3.78 12.69 4.16
N GLN A 126 -2.91 12.91 5.15
CA GLN A 126 -3.17 13.71 6.34
C GLN A 126 -3.47 15.17 5.99
N SER A 127 -2.74 15.76 5.05
CA SER A 127 -2.99 17.12 4.57
C SER A 127 -4.41 17.25 3.99
N LYS A 128 -4.86 16.25 3.24
CA LYS A 128 -6.24 16.20 2.73
C LYS A 128 -7.27 16.05 3.84
N VAL A 129 -7.03 15.19 4.83
CA VAL A 129 -7.90 15.11 6.03
C VAL A 129 -7.97 16.46 6.76
N MET A 130 -6.85 17.16 6.89
CA MET A 130 -6.76 18.46 7.55
C MET A 130 -7.44 19.59 6.75
N SER A 131 -7.51 19.46 5.42
CA SER A 131 -8.24 20.39 4.55
C SER A 131 -9.76 20.31 4.68
N CYS A 132 -10.30 19.27 5.33
CA CYS A 132 -11.73 19.20 5.59
C CYS A 132 -12.18 20.41 6.44
N PRO A 133 -13.22 21.15 6.01
CA PRO A 133 -13.84 22.17 6.82
C PRO A 133 -14.32 21.53 8.12
N ASN A 134 -14.06 22.20 9.25
CA ASN A 134 -14.85 21.95 10.45
C ASN A 134 -16.31 22.11 10.01
N GLY A 135 -17.14 21.07 10.16
CA GLY A 135 -18.51 21.09 9.63
C GLY A 135 -19.28 22.33 10.10
N ALA A 136 -20.49 22.57 9.56
CA ALA A 136 -21.37 23.68 9.93
C ALA A 136 -21.64 23.83 11.45
N TYR A 137 -21.24 22.85 12.27
CA TYR A 137 -21.33 22.80 13.72
C TYR A 137 -19.98 22.97 14.47
N GLY A 138 -18.91 23.38 13.79
CA GLY A 138 -17.66 23.79 14.45
C GLY A 138 -16.87 22.69 15.16
N THR A 139 -17.17 21.41 14.96
CA THR A 139 -16.47 20.34 15.69
C THR A 139 -15.17 19.94 14.99
N SER A 140 -14.05 20.22 15.63
CA SER A 140 -12.69 19.70 15.37
C SER A 140 -12.59 18.15 15.35
N SER A 141 -13.69 17.46 15.66
CA SER A 141 -13.80 16.00 15.73
C SER A 141 -13.56 15.30 14.39
N CYS A 142 -13.95 15.89 13.25
CA CYS A 142 -13.79 15.22 11.94
C CYS A 142 -12.32 15.05 11.53
N ARG A 143 -11.48 16.07 11.79
CA ARG A 143 -10.03 16.00 11.50
C ARG A 143 -9.35 14.97 12.40
N ASN A 144 -9.63 15.04 13.70
CA ASN A 144 -9.04 14.12 14.67
C ASN A 144 -9.45 12.68 14.42
N HIS A 145 -10.74 12.42 14.16
CA HIS A 145 -11.22 11.09 13.79
C HIS A 145 -10.60 10.64 12.47
N GLY A 146 -10.58 11.47 11.42
CA GLY A 146 -9.96 11.12 10.14
C GLY A 146 -8.49 10.75 10.25
N LEU A 147 -7.71 11.46 11.09
CA LEU A 147 -6.30 11.13 11.34
C LEU A 147 -6.14 9.83 12.13
N GLN A 148 -6.94 9.62 13.17
CA GLN A 148 -6.94 8.39 13.95
C GLN A 148 -7.35 7.19 13.09
N ASP A 149 -8.36 7.37 12.26
CA ASP A 149 -8.90 6.37 11.35
C ASP A 149 -7.91 6.01 10.24
N LEU A 150 -7.23 7.00 9.65
CA LEU A 150 -6.14 6.76 8.71
C LEU A 150 -5.01 5.96 9.37
N SER A 151 -4.57 6.37 10.55
CA SER A 151 -3.49 5.68 11.28
C SER A 151 -3.87 4.22 11.59
N LYS A 152 -5.09 4.02 12.09
CA LYS A 152 -5.64 2.70 12.42
C LYS A 152 -5.78 1.83 11.17
N PHE A 153 -6.33 2.36 10.09
CA PHE A 153 -6.45 1.63 8.83
C PHE A 153 -5.09 1.16 8.32
N VAL A 154 -4.11 2.06 8.26
CA VAL A 154 -2.79 1.73 7.73
C VAL A 154 -2.13 0.64 8.58
N THR A 155 -2.19 0.77 9.90
CA THR A 155 -1.50 -0.14 10.83
C THR A 155 -2.20 -1.48 10.98
N ASP A 156 -3.52 -1.47 11.19
CA ASP A 156 -4.27 -2.66 11.60
C ASP A 156 -4.82 -3.43 10.38
N THR A 157 -4.92 -2.79 9.21
CA THR A 157 -5.58 -3.39 8.04
C THR A 157 -4.67 -3.42 6.82
N TYR A 158 -4.14 -2.28 6.39
CA TYR A 158 -3.43 -2.19 5.11
C TYR A 158 -2.08 -2.89 5.12
N VAL A 159 -1.24 -2.64 6.14
CA VAL A 159 0.07 -3.28 6.29
C VAL A 159 -0.06 -4.81 6.39
N PRO A 160 -0.92 -5.38 7.25
CA PRO A 160 -1.12 -6.83 7.31
C PRO A 160 -1.55 -7.43 5.97
N ALA A 161 -2.49 -6.79 5.28
CA ALA A 161 -2.99 -7.25 3.99
C ALA A 161 -1.90 -7.26 2.89
N VAL A 162 -1.09 -6.22 2.82
CA VAL A 162 0.04 -6.16 1.87
C VAL A 162 1.05 -7.27 2.18
N ASN A 163 1.36 -7.47 3.46
CA ASN A 163 2.28 -8.53 3.88
C ASN A 163 1.74 -9.93 3.54
N GLU A 164 0.45 -10.18 3.77
CA GLU A 164 -0.20 -11.44 3.42
C GLU A 164 -0.18 -11.68 1.90
N ALA A 165 -0.51 -10.66 1.10
CA ALA A 165 -0.49 -10.74 -0.36
C ALA A 165 0.92 -11.07 -0.89
N ILE A 166 1.97 -10.45 -0.33
CA ILE A 166 3.37 -10.74 -0.69
C ILE A 166 3.76 -12.17 -0.27
N GLN A 167 3.35 -12.62 0.91
CA GLN A 167 3.64 -13.97 1.40
C GLN A 167 2.98 -15.07 0.55
N GLY A 168 1.84 -14.77 -0.09
CA GLY A 168 1.17 -15.67 -1.02
C GLY A 168 1.91 -15.85 -2.36
N VAL A 169 2.85 -14.95 -2.70
CA VAL A 169 3.63 -15.07 -3.93
C VAL A 169 4.73 -16.10 -3.74
N THR A 170 4.72 -17.12 -4.59
CA THR A 170 5.75 -18.17 -4.56
C THR A 170 6.88 -17.83 -5.53
N LEU A 171 8.11 -17.89 -5.04
CA LEU A 171 9.31 -17.79 -5.86
C LEU A 171 9.46 -19.05 -6.71
N GLN A 172 9.09 -18.96 -7.99
CA GLN A 172 9.25 -20.05 -8.95
C GLN A 172 10.64 -20.00 -9.57
N ILE A 173 11.54 -20.86 -9.08
CA ILE A 173 12.85 -21.16 -9.68
C ILE A 173 13.05 -22.67 -9.72
#